data_AF-A0A353C1J9-F1
#
_entry.id   AF-A0A353C1J9-F1
#
_cell.length_a   1.000
_cell.length_b   1.000
_cell.length_c   1.000
_cell.angle_alpha   90.00
_cell.angle_beta   90.00
_cell.angle_gamma   90.00
#
_symmetry.space_group_name_H-M   'P 1'
#
loop_
_entity.id
_entity.type
_entity.pdbx_description
1 polymer ?
#
loop_
_entity_poly.entity_id
_entity_poly.type
_entity_poly.pdbx_seq_one_letter_code
_entity_poly.pdbx_strand_id
1 'polypeptide(L)'
;PGAVSNHLSYQIWGLGKYSGDVVFVFGKTFNQYQLSMLFNEVEDTGVVVDNQYSPYYERNLPVYICRKPKAPLKDEWNRLAAYY
;
A
#
# COMPACT_ATOMS: atom_id res chain seq x y z
N PRO A 1 -10.19 14.06 -5.56
CA PRO A 1 -8.77 14.22 -5.17
C PRO A 1 -7.93 13.21 -5.96
N GLY A 2 -6.68 13.54 -6.30
CA GLY A 2 -5.80 12.65 -7.09
C GLY A 2 -5.09 11.56 -6.26
N ALA A 3 -5.34 11.49 -4.95
CA ALA A 3 -4.75 10.50 -4.07
C ALA A 3 -5.58 9.20 -4.10
N VAL A 4 -4.90 8.08 -4.29
CA VAL A 4 -5.47 6.72 -4.21
C VAL A 4 -4.83 6.01 -3.03
N SER A 5 -5.65 5.47 -2.14
CA SER A 5 -5.22 4.68 -0.99
C SER A 5 -6.32 3.72 -0.58
N ASN A 6 -5.94 2.54 -0.11
CA ASN A 6 -6.85 1.53 0.44
C ASN A 6 -7.11 1.73 1.95
N HIS A 7 -6.56 2.79 2.55
CA HIS A 7 -6.68 3.13 3.96
C HIS A 7 -7.69 4.27 4.18
N LEU A 8 -8.43 4.22 5.29
CA LEU A 8 -9.47 5.20 5.65
C LEU A 8 -10.53 5.37 4.54
N SER A 9 -11.12 6.57 4.43
CA SER A 9 -12.17 6.86 3.45
C SER A 9 -11.70 6.87 1.99
N TYR A 10 -10.39 6.89 1.73
CA TYR A 10 -9.86 6.86 0.35
C TYR A 10 -10.21 5.57 -0.39
N GLN A 11 -10.40 4.46 0.34
CA GLN A 11 -10.75 3.17 -0.24
C GLN A 11 -12.08 3.21 -1.02
N ILE A 12 -13.01 4.06 -0.59
CA ILE A 12 -14.36 4.23 -1.17
C ILE A 12 -14.26 4.86 -2.56
N TRP A 13 -13.22 5.66 -2.82
CA TRP A 13 -13.01 6.31 -4.11
C TRP A 13 -12.41 5.37 -5.16
N GLY A 14 -11.88 4.22 -4.74
CA GLY A 14 -11.31 3.23 -5.64
C GLY A 14 -9.99 3.66 -6.27
N LEU A 15 -9.54 2.88 -7.25
CA LEU A 15 -8.35 3.15 -8.06
C LEU A 15 -8.53 4.26 -9.09
N GLY A 16 -9.77 4.64 -9.41
CA GLY A 16 -10.06 5.62 -10.46
C GLY A 16 -9.41 5.24 -11.79
N LYS A 17 -8.49 6.08 -12.28
CA LYS A 17 -7.77 5.91 -13.55
C LYS A 17 -6.38 5.26 -13.43
N TYR A 18 -5.95 4.90 -12.21
CA TYR A 18 -4.62 4.37 -11.97
C TYR A 18 -4.56 2.87 -12.26
N SER A 19 -3.50 2.42 -12.94
CA SER A 19 -3.26 1.01 -13.28
C SER A 19 -2.82 0.16 -12.08
N GLY A 20 -2.11 0.78 -11.13
CA GLY A 20 -1.46 0.06 -10.04
C GLY A 20 -0.11 -0.57 -10.42
N ASP A 21 0.52 -0.12 -11.51
CA ASP A 21 1.82 -0.65 -11.96
C ASP A 21 2.94 -0.46 -10.93
N VAL A 22 2.84 0.61 -10.13
CA VAL A 22 3.70 0.90 -8.99
C VAL A 22 2.83 1.23 -7.79
N VAL A 23 3.04 0.52 -6.68
CA VAL A 23 2.33 0.73 -5.41
C VAL A 23 3.35 0.93 -4.30
N PHE A 24 3.16 1.98 -3.52
CA PHE A 24 3.89 2.17 -2.27
C PHE A 24 3.08 1.59 -1.13
N VAL A 25 3.64 0.63 -0.41
CA VAL A 25 3.00 0.02 0.75
C VAL A 25 3.66 0.55 2.00
N PHE A 26 2.88 1.26 2.81
CA PHE A 26 3.26 1.71 4.13
C PHE A 26 2.54 0.87 5.17
N GLY A 27 3.28 0.34 6.13
CA GLY A 27 2.67 -0.25 7.32
C GLY A 27 3.12 -1.66 7.63
N LYS A 28 2.75 -2.10 8.83
CA LYS A 28 3.21 -3.37 9.42
C LYS A 28 2.31 -4.57 9.09
N THR A 29 1.17 -4.32 8.43
CA THR A 29 0.18 -5.35 8.07
C THR A 29 0.71 -6.31 7.02
N PHE A 30 1.51 -5.79 6.07
CA PHE A 30 2.11 -6.58 5.01
C PHE A 30 3.62 -6.65 5.20
N ASN A 31 4.16 -7.86 5.10
CA ASN A 31 5.59 -8.08 4.97
C ASN A 31 5.97 -8.40 3.51
N GLN A 32 7.27 -8.42 3.23
CA GLN A 32 7.80 -8.69 1.89
C GLN A 32 7.26 -10.00 1.27
N TYR A 33 7.07 -11.06 2.08
CA TYR A 33 6.54 -12.34 1.59
C TYR A 33 5.08 -12.22 1.14
N GLN A 34 4.23 -11.55 1.92
CA GLN A 34 2.82 -11.35 1.51
C GLN A 34 2.72 -10.47 0.27
N LEU A 35 3.57 -9.45 0.16
CA LEU A 35 3.64 -8.59 -1.02
C LEU A 35 4.14 -9.34 -2.25
N SER A 36 5.08 -10.27 -2.10
CA SER A 36 5.58 -11.08 -3.22
C SER A 36 4.54 -12.07 -3.75
N MET A 37 3.47 -12.35 -3.00
CA MET A 37 2.32 -13.08 -3.53
C MET A 37 1.47 -12.24 -4.50
N LEU A 38 1.50 -10.91 -4.38
CA LEU A 38 0.71 -9.96 -5.16
C LEU A 38 1.50 -9.32 -6.31
N PHE A 39 2.80 -9.14 -6.13
CA PHE A 39 3.70 -8.43 -7.04
C PHE A 39 4.90 -9.27 -7.40
N ASN A 40 5.39 -9.16 -8.63
CA ASN A 40 6.61 -9.85 -9.04
C ASN A 40 7.88 -9.12 -8.57
N GLU A 41 7.79 -7.83 -8.27
CA GLU A 41 8.89 -7.03 -7.77
C GLU A 41 8.48 -6.33 -6.47
N VAL A 42 9.22 -6.61 -5.39
CA VAL A 42 9.02 -5.99 -4.07
C VAL A 42 10.37 -5.54 -3.56
N GLU A 43 10.54 -4.22 -3.46
CA GLU A 43 11.73 -3.56 -2.96
C GLU A 43 11.45 -3.04 -1.54
N ASP A 44 12.21 -3.52 -0.55
CA ASP A 44 12.21 -2.96 0.80
C ASP A 44 13.08 -1.70 0.80
N THR A 45 12.47 -0.56 1.09
CA THR A 45 13.16 0.74 1.13
C THR A 45 13.50 1.19 2.55
N GLY A 46 13.28 0.31 3.53
CA GLY A 46 13.48 0.58 4.94
C GLY A 46 12.24 1.16 5.60
N VAL A 47 12.45 2.08 6.53
CA VAL A 47 11.42 2.59 7.44
C VAL A 47 11.29 4.10 7.26
N VAL A 48 10.05 4.61 7.25
CA VAL A 48 9.82 6.07 7.23
C VAL A 48 10.49 6.72 8.44
N VAL A 49 11.18 7.84 8.21
CA VAL A 49 11.78 8.66 9.28
C VAL A 49 10.71 9.03 10.31
N ASP A 50 11.02 8.80 11.59
CA ASP A 50 10.10 9.10 12.68
C ASP A 50 9.71 10.59 12.71
N ASN A 51 8.42 10.85 12.91
CA ASN A 51 7.88 12.19 13.03
C ASN A 51 7.06 12.30 14.30
N GLN A 52 7.45 13.23 15.18
CA GLN A 52 6.80 13.48 16.47
C GLN A 52 5.32 13.86 16.35
N TYR A 53 4.87 14.34 15.19
CA TYR A 53 3.47 14.70 14.93
C TYR A 53 2.63 13.52 14.40
N SER A 54 3.26 12.40 14.01
CA SER A 54 2.52 11.21 13.58
C SER A 54 1.88 10.50 14.78
N PRO A 55 0.68 9.90 14.61
CA PRO A 55 0.12 8.98 15.60
C PRO A 55 1.11 7.87 15.93
N TYR A 56 1.17 7.42 17.19
CA TYR A 56 2.19 6.46 17.63
C TYR A 56 2.20 5.16 16.81
N TYR A 57 1.04 4.73 16.30
CA TYR A 57 0.88 3.53 15.49
C TYR A 57 1.28 3.72 14.00
N GLU A 58 1.42 4.97 13.53
CA GLU A 58 1.90 5.32 12.19
C GLU A 58 3.37 5.77 12.18
N ARG A 59 4.08 5.60 13.30
CA ARG A 59 5.53 5.84 13.39
C ARG A 59 6.30 4.60 13.00
N ASN A 60 7.49 4.81 12.42
CA ASN A 60 8.42 3.76 12.05
C ASN A 60 7.75 2.67 11.20
N LEU A 61 7.03 3.09 10.15
CA LEU A 61 6.40 2.16 9.22
C LEU A 61 7.41 1.68 8.18
N PRO A 62 7.50 0.36 7.92
CA PRO A 62 8.25 -0.11 6.77
C PRO A 62 7.59 0.37 5.48
N VAL A 63 8.42 0.62 4.47
CA VAL A 63 8.01 1.08 3.15
C VAL A 63 8.51 0.12 2.09
N TYR A 64 7.58 -0.38 1.30
CA TYR A 64 7.89 -1.21 0.15
C TYR A 64 7.49 -0.51 -1.13
N ILE A 65 8.33 -0.63 -2.17
CA ILE A 65 7.94 -0.29 -3.54
C ILE A 65 7.63 -1.59 -4.26
N CYS A 66 6.36 -1.75 -4.61
CA CYS A 66 5.84 -2.92 -5.30
C CYS A 66 5.59 -2.60 -6.77
N ARG A 67 6.04 -3.47 -7.68
CA ARG A 67 5.87 -3.31 -9.14
C ARG A 67 5.47 -4.63 -9.79
N LYS A 68 4.99 -4.55 -11.04
CA LYS A 68 4.55 -5.70 -11.84
C LYS A 68 3.50 -6.55 -11.09
N PRO A 69 2.30 -5.99 -10.85
CA PRO A 69 1.24 -6.72 -10.17
C PRO A 69 0.91 -8.00 -10.94
N LYS A 70 0.69 -9.11 -10.22
CA LYS A 70 0.40 -10.42 -10.81
C LYS A 70 -1.03 -10.54 -11.34
N ALA A 71 -1.92 -9.69 -10.84
CA ALA A 71 -3.29 -9.52 -11.32
C ALA A 71 -3.60 -8.02 -11.38
N PRO A 72 -4.55 -7.57 -12.22
CA PRO A 72 -4.96 -6.17 -12.23
C PRO A 72 -5.37 -5.71 -10.83
N LEU A 73 -4.77 -4.62 -10.32
CA LEU A 73 -4.99 -4.18 -8.94
C LEU A 73 -6.46 -3.86 -8.63
N LYS A 74 -7.24 -3.46 -9.66
CA LYS A 74 -8.69 -3.25 -9.57
C LYS A 74 -9.46 -4.50 -9.13
N ASP A 75 -8.98 -5.68 -9.50
CA ASP A 75 -9.64 -6.96 -9.19
C ASP A 75 -9.35 -7.36 -7.73
N GLU A 76 -8.20 -6.93 -7.21
CA GLU A 76 -7.77 -7.14 -5.83
C GLU A 76 -8.23 -6.02 -4.88
N TRP A 77 -8.75 -4.90 -5.40
CA TRP A 77 -8.98 -3.68 -4.61
C TRP A 77 -9.86 -3.90 -3.39
N ASN A 78 -10.99 -4.60 -3.55
CA ASN A 78 -11.91 -4.88 -2.45
C ASN A 78 -11.31 -5.80 -1.38
N ARG A 79 -10.36 -6.66 -1.76
CA ARG A 79 -9.64 -7.54 -0.80
C ARG A 79 -8.59 -6.77 -0.02
N LEU A 80 -7.98 -5.77 -0.68
CA LEU A 80 -6.96 -4.91 -0.08
C LEU A 80 -7.57 -3.73 0.70
N ALA A 81 -8.83 -3.39 0.44
CA ALA A 81 -9.57 -2.34 1.13
C ALA A 81 -9.64 -2.65 2.64
N ALA A 82 -9.01 -1.79 3.45
CA ALA A 82 -9.02 -1.92 4.89
C ALA A 82 -10.18 -1.11 5.47
N TYR A 83 -11.32 -1.75 5.72
CA TYR A 83 -12.35 -1.19 6.59
C TYR A 83 -11.82 -1.24 8.03
N TYR A 84 -11.52 -0.07 8.58
CA TYR A 84 -11.40 0.16 10.01
C TYR A 84 -12.66 0.89 10.48
#